data_AF-A0A4Y2FCN8-F1
#
_entry.id   AF-A0A4Y2FCN8-F1
#
_cell.length_a   1.000
_cell.length_b   1.000
_cell.length_c   1.000
_cell.angle_alpha   90.00
_cell.angle_beta   90.00
_cell.angle_gamma   90.00
#
_symmetry.space_group_name_H-M   'P 1'
#
loop_
_entity.id
_entity.type
_entity.pdbx_description
1 polymer ?
#
loop_
_entity_poly.entity_id
_entity_poly.type
_entity_poly.pdbx_seq_one_letter_code
_entity_poly.pdbx_strand_id
1 'polypeptide(L)'
;SKPIEKDDKDDKNDKDKDDKDKDNKDKDDKIVKDEKHKDCSDILASGRNESGIYTIWTGESPTTRKQLRVYCDMETDDGGWTVI
;
A
#
# COMPACT_ATOMS: atom_id res chain seq x y z
N SER A 1 -8.45 22.14 -26.98
CA SER A 1 -8.95 20.84 -26.49
C SER A 1 -8.24 19.72 -27.21
N LYS A 2 -7.41 18.95 -26.51
CA LYS A 2 -6.95 17.64 -26.96
C LYS A 2 -7.17 16.66 -25.79
N PRO A 3 -7.85 15.54 -26.02
CA PRO A 3 -8.14 14.55 -24.98
C PRO A 3 -6.86 13.78 -24.66
N ILE A 4 -6.59 13.56 -23.38
CA ILE A 4 -5.56 12.61 -22.95
C ILE A 4 -6.30 11.30 -22.71
N GLU A 5 -6.43 10.53 -23.78
CA GLU A 5 -6.70 9.11 -23.77
C GLU A 5 -5.45 8.42 -23.21
N LYS A 6 -5.63 7.60 -22.17
CA LYS A 6 -4.67 6.56 -21.80
C LYS A 6 -5.46 5.28 -21.58
N ASP A 7 -5.69 4.59 -22.69
CA ASP A 7 -5.79 3.14 -22.68
C ASP A 7 -4.45 2.58 -22.17
N ASP A 8 -4.48 1.65 -21.21
CA ASP A 8 -4.35 0.25 -21.57
C ASP A 8 -4.53 -0.67 -20.35
N LYS A 9 -4.99 -1.86 -20.72
CA LYS A 9 -5.56 -2.96 -19.94
C LYS A 9 -4.53 -3.61 -19.02
N ASP A 10 -5.00 -4.22 -17.93
CA ASP A 10 -4.63 -5.61 -17.67
C ASP A 10 -5.61 -6.27 -16.71
N ASP A 11 -6.41 -7.14 -17.31
CA ASP A 11 -7.37 -8.06 -16.73
C ASP A 11 -6.61 -9.30 -16.27
N LYS A 12 -6.41 -9.53 -14.96
CA LYS A 12 -5.93 -10.81 -14.42
C LYS A 12 -6.59 -11.14 -13.07
N ASN A 13 -7.67 -11.88 -13.19
CA ASN A 13 -8.20 -12.81 -12.21
C ASN A 13 -7.12 -13.86 -11.85
N ASP A 14 -6.80 -14.10 -10.58
CA ASP A 14 -6.51 -15.46 -10.12
C ASP A 14 -6.56 -15.65 -8.59
N LYS A 15 -6.99 -16.85 -8.23
CA LYS A 15 -7.37 -17.37 -6.90
C LYS A 15 -6.22 -17.62 -5.93
N ASP A 16 -6.58 -17.50 -4.64
CA ASP A 16 -6.16 -18.28 -3.46
C ASP A 16 -4.70 -18.79 -3.39
N LYS A 17 -3.99 -18.38 -2.33
CA LYS A 17 -3.16 -19.29 -1.50
C LYS A 17 -2.58 -18.57 -0.28
N ASP A 18 -3.13 -18.89 0.87
CA ASP A 18 -2.37 -18.95 2.11
C ASP A 18 -1.24 -19.98 1.93
N ASP A 19 0.03 -19.59 2.04
CA ASP A 19 1.02 -20.27 2.88
C ASP A 19 2.42 -19.64 2.83
N LYS A 20 3.18 -20.01 3.85
CA LYS A 20 4.48 -19.54 4.36
C LYS A 20 5.69 -19.46 3.40
N ASP A 21 6.70 -18.78 3.96
CA ASP A 21 8.15 -19.06 3.92
C ASP A 21 9.07 -18.29 2.94
N LYS A 22 10.11 -17.71 3.58
CA LYS A 22 11.55 -17.64 3.25
C LYS A 22 12.07 -17.05 1.92
N ASP A 23 13.03 -16.16 2.15
CA ASP A 23 14.34 -15.99 1.50
C ASP A 23 14.45 -15.77 -0.01
N ASN A 24 14.98 -14.57 -0.30
CA ASN A 24 16.10 -14.27 -1.20
C ASN A 24 15.81 -13.26 -2.32
N LYS A 25 16.88 -12.54 -2.62
CA LYS A 25 17.04 -11.21 -3.20
C LYS A 25 17.00 -11.23 -4.74
N ASP A 26 16.68 -10.06 -5.29
CA ASP A 26 17.04 -9.51 -6.61
C ASP A 26 16.01 -9.56 -7.76
N LYS A 27 15.58 -8.32 -8.11
CA LYS A 27 15.25 -7.74 -9.43
C LYS A 27 13.79 -7.64 -9.88
N ASP A 28 13.31 -6.41 -9.75
CA ASP A 28 12.67 -5.61 -10.80
C ASP A 28 11.55 -6.27 -11.59
N ASP A 29 10.48 -6.60 -10.88
CA ASP A 29 9.12 -6.46 -11.39
C ASP A 29 8.23 -6.13 -10.20
N LYS A 30 7.25 -5.26 -10.42
CA LYS A 30 6.41 -4.58 -9.43
C LYS A 30 5.52 -5.58 -8.69
N ILE A 31 6.15 -6.36 -7.81
CA ILE A 31 5.53 -7.18 -6.78
C ILE A 31 4.80 -6.17 -5.90
N VAL A 32 3.51 -5.97 -6.15
CA VAL A 32 2.61 -5.48 -5.11
C VAL A 32 2.51 -6.63 -4.10
N LYS A 33 3.60 -6.82 -3.35
CA LYS A 33 3.54 -7.39 -2.00
C LYS A 33 2.41 -6.62 -1.36
N ASP A 34 1.49 -7.30 -0.71
CA ASP A 34 0.56 -6.62 0.19
C ASP A 34 1.40 -5.78 1.14
N GLU A 35 1.60 -4.50 0.82
CA GLU A 35 2.39 -3.59 1.62
C GLU A 35 1.53 -3.36 2.85
N LYS A 36 1.89 -4.09 3.90
CA LYS A 36 1.30 -3.96 5.22
C LYS A 36 1.90 -2.70 5.82
N HIS A 37 1.52 -1.57 5.26
CA HIS A 37 1.96 -0.26 5.69
C HIS A 37 1.64 -0.11 7.17
N LYS A 38 2.64 0.26 7.97
CA LYS A 38 2.49 0.37 9.41
C LYS A 38 1.87 1.70 9.82
N ASP A 39 2.05 2.72 8.97
CA ASP A 39 1.57 4.08 9.15
C ASP A 39 1.36 4.78 7.80
N CYS A 40 0.93 6.05 7.86
CA CYS A 40 0.72 6.88 6.67
C CYS A 40 2.02 7.25 5.94
N SER A 41 3.18 7.24 6.62
CA SER A 41 4.47 7.53 5.98
C SER A 41 4.90 6.37 5.07
N ASP A 42 4.70 5.12 5.50
CA ASP A 42 4.89 3.94 4.65
C ASP A 42 3.99 3.99 3.41
N ILE A 43 2.73 4.39 3.57
CA ILE A 43 1.76 4.54 2.46
C ILE A 43 2.24 5.60 1.47
N LEU A 44 2.75 6.72 1.96
CA LEU A 44 3.30 7.76 1.10
C LEU A 44 4.51 7.25 0.31
N ALA A 45 5.40 6.49 0.95
CA ALA A 45 6.58 5.90 0.32
C ALA A 45 6.22 4.87 -0.77
N SER A 46 5.03 4.24 -0.70
CA SER A 46 4.52 3.37 -1.78
C SER A 46 4.06 4.13 -3.02
N GLY A 47 4.12 5.47 -3.00
CA GLY A 47 3.66 6.35 -4.06
C GLY A 47 2.19 6.73 -3.99
N ARG A 48 1.51 6.48 -2.85
CA ARG A 48 0.11 6.90 -2.63
C ARG A 48 0.11 8.27 -1.97
N ASN A 49 -0.21 9.29 -2.77
CA ASN A 49 -0.04 10.70 -2.42
C ASN A 49 -1.36 11.47 -2.25
N GLU A 50 -2.50 10.77 -2.22
CA GLU A 50 -3.82 11.38 -2.02
C GLU A 50 -4.24 11.25 -0.55
N SER A 51 -4.75 12.32 0.04
CA SER A 51 -5.29 12.28 1.41
C SER A 51 -6.57 11.45 1.47
N GLY A 52 -6.79 10.71 2.57
CA GLY A 52 -7.98 9.87 2.68
C GLY A 52 -7.95 8.86 3.81
N ILE A 53 -8.95 7.98 3.84
CA ILE A 53 -8.99 6.88 4.81
C ILE A 53 -8.20 5.71 4.28
N TYR A 54 -7.12 5.38 4.97
CA TYR A 54 -6.28 4.23 4.70
C TYR A 54 -6.41 3.20 5.81
N THR A 55 -5.87 2.02 5.54
CA THR A 55 -5.90 0.91 6.48
C THR A 55 -4.44 0.54 6.74
N ILE A 56 -3.99 0.66 8.00
CA ILE A 56 -2.60 0.44 8.46
C ILE A 56 -2.51 -0.75 9.42
N TRP A 57 -1.49 -1.60 9.26
CA TRP A 57 -1.31 -2.81 10.07
C TRP A 57 -0.35 -2.56 11.21
N THR A 58 -0.91 -2.39 12.40
CA THR A 58 -0.15 -2.26 13.65
C THR A 58 0.24 -3.64 14.18
N GLY A 59 1.45 -3.79 14.74
CA GLY A 59 1.91 -5.05 15.35
C GLY A 59 2.99 -5.79 14.53
N GLU A 60 3.93 -6.40 15.25
CA GLU A 60 5.17 -6.95 14.69
C GLU A 60 5.05 -8.44 14.31
N SER A 61 4.16 -9.17 14.97
CA SER A 61 3.96 -10.61 14.73
C SER A 61 2.62 -10.90 14.06
N PRO A 62 2.47 -12.02 13.34
CA PRO A 62 1.18 -12.44 12.78
C PRO A 62 0.06 -12.56 13.82
N THR A 63 0.40 -12.86 15.07
CA THR A 63 -0.55 -13.03 16.18
C THR A 63 -0.95 -11.72 16.86
N THR A 64 -0.14 -10.67 16.73
CA THR A 64 -0.40 -9.34 17.32
C THR A 64 -0.81 -8.30 16.29
N ARG A 65 -0.75 -8.67 15.01
CA ARG A 65 -1.09 -7.78 13.90
C ARG A 65 -2.57 -7.39 13.97
N LYS A 66 -2.84 -6.10 14.03
CA LYS A 66 -4.17 -5.51 14.03
C LYS A 66 -4.32 -4.51 12.89
N GLN A 67 -5.47 -4.59 12.25
CA GLN A 67 -5.90 -3.68 11.20
C GLN A 67 -6.57 -2.44 11.81
N LEU A 68 -6.10 -1.25 11.44
CA LEU A 68 -6.66 0.03 11.87
C LEU A 68 -6.98 0.89 10.64
N ARG A 69 -8.17 1.50 10.62
CA ARG A 69 -8.53 2.51 9.63
C ARG A 69 -8.19 3.88 10.18
N VAL A 70 -7.36 4.63 9.47
CA VAL A 70 -6.88 5.95 9.86
C VAL A 70 -7.09 6.94 8.72
N TYR A 71 -7.21 8.23 9.04
CA TYR A 71 -7.09 9.25 8.03
C TYR A 71 -5.60 9.60 7.84
N CYS A 72 -5.13 9.50 6.61
CA CYS A 72 -3.81 9.97 6.22
C CYS A 72 -3.93 11.29 5.48
N ASP A 73 -3.21 12.29 5.95
CA ASP A 73 -2.97 13.52 5.20
C ASP A 73 -1.65 13.36 4.44
N MET A 74 -1.76 13.29 3.12
CA MET A 74 -0.64 13.06 2.19
C MET A 74 -0.24 14.32 1.42
N GLU A 75 -0.98 15.41 1.59
CA GLU A 75 -0.86 16.60 0.75
C GLU A 75 -0.29 17.79 1.53
N THR A 76 -0.42 17.80 2.87
CA THR A 76 0.12 18.84 3.75
C THR A 76 1.56 18.55 4.16
N ASP A 77 2.45 19.54 4.06
CA ASP A 77 3.83 19.50 4.58
C ASP A 77 4.57 18.20 4.28
N ASP A 78 4.70 17.89 2.99
CA ASP A 78 5.30 16.66 2.44
C ASP A 78 4.56 15.34 2.77
N GLY A 79 3.42 15.41 3.46
CA GLY A 79 2.49 14.30 3.67
C GLY A 79 2.95 13.25 4.68
N GLY A 80 2.26 12.10 4.68
CA GLY A 80 2.59 10.96 5.53
C GLY A 80 2.06 11.07 6.96
N TRP A 81 1.17 12.03 7.22
CA TRP A 81 0.63 12.31 8.55
C TRP A 81 -0.53 11.38 8.87
N THR A 82 -0.44 10.70 10.02
CA THR A 82 -1.58 9.95 10.59
C THR A 82 -2.37 10.89 11.48
N VAL A 83 -3.62 11.19 11.12
CA VAL A 83 -4.49 12.06 11.92
C VAL A 83 -5.29 11.22 12.90
N ILE A 84 -5.28 11.61 14.18
CA ILE A 84 -5.96 10.96 15.30
C ILE A 84 -7.28 11.63 15.67
#